data_AF-S4S022-F1
#
_entry.id   AF-S4S022-F1
#
_cell.length_a   1.000
_cell.length_b   1.000
_cell.length_c   1.000
_cell.angle_alpha   90.00
_cell.angle_beta   90.00
_cell.angle_gamma   90.00
#
_symmetry.space_group_name_H-M   'P 1'
#
loop_
_entity.id
_entity.type
_entity.pdbx_description
1 polymer ?
#
loop_
_entity_poly.entity_id
_entity_poly.type
_entity_poly.pdbx_seq_one_letter_code
_entity_poly.pdbx_strand_id
1 'polypeptide(L)'
;EEEEVVLSTVERFSSPGKGRGLRAARGSFSRGDLLLVAQPFSATLADDERGRFCDHCFARKDKLSHCGKCKQAYYCNAQCQ
;
A
#
# COMPACT_ATOMS: atom_id res chain seq x y z
N GLU A 1 17.72 4.30 -1.75
CA GLU A 1 17.85 3.70 -0.41
C GLU A 1 16.65 2.79 -0.27
N GLU A 2 16.88 1.49 -0.48
CA GLU A 2 15.82 0.49 -0.47
C GLU A 2 15.24 0.45 0.95
N GLU A 3 13.96 0.81 1.06
CA GLU A 3 13.18 0.70 2.27
C GLU A 3 13.25 -0.77 2.70
N GLU A 4 14.10 -1.05 3.68
CA GLU A 4 14.36 -2.36 4.25
C GLU A 4 13.02 -2.89 4.75
N VAL A 5 12.34 -3.68 3.89
CA VAL A 5 11.09 -4.34 4.23
C VAL A 5 11.35 -5.05 5.55
N VAL A 6 10.47 -4.81 6.54
CA VAL A 6 10.51 -5.46 7.86
C VAL A 6 10.23 -6.96 7.67
N LEU A 7 11.20 -7.69 7.11
CA LEU A 7 11.25 -9.14 6.95
C LEU A 7 12.02 -9.78 8.11
N SER A 8 12.49 -8.99 9.08
CA SER A 8 13.16 -9.53 10.26
C SER A 8 12.20 -10.32 11.16
N THR A 9 10.90 -10.05 11.07
CA THR A 9 9.81 -10.73 11.80
C THR A 9 9.27 -11.95 11.05
N VAL A 10 9.29 -11.94 9.72
CA VAL A 10 8.72 -13.00 8.86
C VAL A 10 9.68 -13.45 7.78
N GLU A 11 9.80 -14.76 7.58
CA GLU A 11 10.66 -15.34 6.56
C GLU A 11 9.86 -16.11 5.51
N ARG A 12 10.40 -16.15 4.29
CA ARG A 12 9.87 -16.99 3.22
C ARG A 12 10.25 -18.46 3.47
N PHE A 13 9.32 -19.36 3.27
CA PHE A 13 9.55 -20.80 3.37
C PHE A 13 8.79 -21.60 2.29
N SER A 14 9.17 -22.85 2.10
CA SER A 14 8.42 -23.80 1.26
C SER A 14 7.37 -24.52 2.11
N SER A 15 6.10 -24.30 1.80
CA SER A 15 4.95 -24.88 2.49
C SER A 15 4.52 -26.19 1.82
N PRO A 16 4.47 -27.32 2.55
CA PRO A 16 4.06 -28.61 2.00
C PRO A 16 2.68 -28.55 1.31
N GLY A 17 2.63 -28.90 0.03
CA GLY A 17 1.40 -28.90 -0.78
C GLY A 17 0.86 -27.52 -1.17
N LYS A 18 1.53 -26.41 -0.79
CA LYS A 18 1.04 -25.04 -1.01
C LYS A 18 2.06 -24.11 -1.70
N GLY A 19 3.24 -24.62 -2.04
CA GLY A 19 4.28 -23.83 -2.70
C GLY A 19 5.02 -22.92 -1.72
N ARG A 20 5.04 -21.61 -1.99
CA ARG A 20 5.79 -20.62 -1.18
C ARG A 20 4.87 -20.00 -0.12
N GLY A 21 5.38 -19.79 1.08
CA GLY A 21 4.68 -19.11 2.16
C GLY A 21 5.56 -18.15 2.95
N LEU A 22 4.91 -17.41 3.85
CA LEU A 22 5.55 -16.60 4.89
C LEU A 22 5.30 -17.28 6.25
N ARG A 23 6.31 -17.35 7.11
CA ARG A 23 6.18 -17.80 8.51
C ARG A 23 6.89 -16.84 9.46
N ALA A 24 6.54 -16.88 10.74
CA ALA A 24 7.27 -16.16 11.78
C ALA A 24 8.74 -16.59 11.78
N ALA A 25 9.67 -15.63 11.65
CA ALA A 25 11.10 -15.90 11.64
C ALA A 25 11.66 -16.08 13.07
N ARG A 26 11.10 -15.36 14.05
CA ARG A 26 11.53 -15.40 15.46
C ARG A 26 10.36 -15.14 16.42
N GLY A 27 10.32 -15.89 17.53
CA GLY A 27 9.38 -15.65 18.63
C GLY A 27 7.90 -15.86 18.27
N SER A 28 7.03 -15.46 19.19
CA SER A 28 5.58 -15.42 19.02
C SER A 28 5.11 -13.99 18.84
N PHE A 29 4.10 -13.78 17.99
CA PHE A 29 3.40 -12.50 17.90
C PHE A 29 2.26 -12.41 18.90
N SER A 30 2.01 -11.20 19.38
CA SER A 30 0.84 -10.82 20.15
C SER A 30 -0.24 -10.19 19.27
N ARG A 31 -1.46 -10.13 19.77
CA ARG A 31 -2.57 -9.48 19.07
C ARG A 31 -2.26 -7.99 18.89
N GLY A 32 -2.27 -7.52 17.65
CA GLY A 32 -1.97 -6.13 17.29
C GLY A 32 -0.55 -5.89 16.78
N ASP A 33 0.32 -6.90 16.80
CA ASP A 33 1.70 -6.76 16.30
C ASP A 33 1.73 -6.50 14.79
N LEU A 34 2.56 -5.54 14.38
CA LEU A 34 2.84 -5.24 12.99
C LEU A 34 3.81 -6.27 12.41
N LEU A 35 3.31 -7.15 11.53
CA LEU A 35 4.11 -8.23 10.97
C LEU A 35 4.92 -7.81 9.74
N LEU A 36 4.34 -6.97 8.89
CA LEU A 36 4.92 -6.54 7.62
C LEU A 36 4.36 -5.16 7.24
N VAL A 37 5.22 -4.31 6.69
CA VAL A 37 4.83 -3.13 5.91
C VAL A 37 5.44 -3.27 4.53
N ALA A 38 4.67 -2.95 3.49
CA ALA A 38 5.16 -2.92 2.13
C ALA A 38 4.55 -1.74 1.38
N GLN A 39 5.38 -0.99 0.68
CA GLN A 39 4.89 -0.04 -0.32
C GLN A 39 4.29 -0.80 -1.50
N PRO A 40 3.19 -0.32 -2.08
CA PRO A 40 2.64 -0.93 -3.27
C PRO A 40 3.65 -0.82 -4.41
N PHE A 41 3.88 -1.92 -5.14
CA PHE A 41 4.68 -1.86 -6.37
C PHE A 41 4.02 -0.95 -7.42
N SER A 42 2.70 -1.02 -7.50
CA SER A 42 1.85 -0.12 -8.28
C SER A 42 0.46 -0.12 -7.64
N ALA A 43 -0.25 1.01 -7.71
CA ALA A 43 -1.59 1.15 -7.19
C ALA A 43 -2.41 2.10 -8.08
N THR A 44 -3.70 1.81 -8.22
CA THR A 44 -4.67 2.68 -8.91
C THR A 44 -5.97 2.71 -8.11
N LEU A 45 -6.71 3.82 -8.19
CA LEU A 45 -8.05 3.91 -7.61
C LEU A 45 -9.05 3.16 -8.50
N ALA A 46 -10.08 2.58 -7.88
CA ALA A 46 -11.26 2.15 -8.60
C ALA A 46 -11.93 3.36 -9.27
N ASP A 47 -12.51 3.14 -10.44
CA ASP A 47 -13.04 4.22 -11.28
C ASP A 47 -14.14 5.03 -10.58
N ASP A 48 -14.95 4.38 -9.73
CA ASP A 48 -16.04 4.97 -8.97
C ASP A 48 -15.60 5.74 -7.72
N GLU A 49 -14.31 5.67 -7.36
CA GLU A 49 -13.73 6.39 -6.23
C GLU A 49 -12.96 7.66 -6.64
N ARG A 50 -12.77 7.89 -7.95
CA ARG A 50 -12.13 9.10 -8.47
C ARG A 50 -12.90 10.35 -8.03
N GLY A 51 -12.17 11.36 -7.57
CA GLY A 51 -12.75 12.60 -7.06
C GLY A 51 -13.19 12.56 -5.60
N ARG A 52 -13.24 11.37 -4.97
CA ARG A 52 -13.42 11.22 -3.51
C ARG A 52 -12.10 10.97 -2.78
N PHE A 53 -11.16 10.33 -3.47
CA PHE A 53 -9.83 10.00 -2.97
C PHE A 53 -8.74 10.59 -3.87
N CYS A 54 -7.58 10.88 -3.27
CA CYS A 54 -6.39 11.30 -4.00
C CYS A 54 -5.80 10.14 -4.81
N ASP A 55 -5.57 10.32 -6.11
CA ASP A 55 -5.00 9.32 -7.01
C ASP A 55 -3.57 8.89 -6.65
N HIS A 56 -2.85 9.67 -5.84
CA HIS A 56 -1.50 9.34 -5.38
C HIS A 56 -1.46 8.70 -4.00
N CYS A 57 -2.03 9.36 -2.98
CA CYS A 57 -1.90 8.93 -1.59
C CYS A 57 -3.14 8.23 -1.02
N PHE A 58 -4.21 8.08 -1.82
CA PHE A 58 -5.44 7.38 -1.45
C PHE A 58 -6.15 8.00 -0.23
N ALA A 59 -5.81 9.24 0.13
CA ALA A 59 -6.48 9.97 1.20
C ALA A 59 -7.86 10.46 0.74
N ARG A 60 -8.89 10.20 1.55
CA ARG A 60 -10.23 10.76 1.36
C ARG A 60 -10.24 12.23 1.76
N LYS A 61 -10.78 13.10 0.89
CA LYS A 61 -10.97 14.53 1.19
C LYS A 61 -12.21 15.07 0.51
N ASP A 62 -12.84 16.05 1.14
CA ASP A 62 -14.02 16.72 0.59
C ASP A 62 -13.70 17.60 -0.63
N LYS A 63 -12.45 18.10 -0.71
CA LYS A 63 -11.99 18.97 -1.80
C LYS A 63 -10.65 18.49 -2.33
N LEU A 64 -10.65 18.03 -3.58
CA LEU A 64 -9.47 17.62 -4.33
C LEU A 64 -9.29 18.50 -5.56
N SER A 65 -8.04 18.70 -5.96
CA SER A 65 -7.70 19.40 -7.20
C SER A 65 -7.71 18.41 -8.35
N HIS A 66 -8.46 18.68 -9.41
CA HIS A 66 -8.44 17.82 -10.60
C HIS A 66 -7.26 18.18 -11.51
N CYS A 67 -6.73 17.18 -12.22
CA CYS A 67 -5.74 17.40 -13.26
C CYS A 67 -6.32 18.29 -14.36
N GLY A 68 -5.72 19.45 -14.61
CA GLY A 68 -6.20 20.41 -15.61
C GLY A 68 -6.22 19.87 -17.05
N LYS A 69 -5.43 18.83 -17.36
CA LYS A 69 -5.33 18.23 -18.71
C LYS A 69 -6.41 17.18 -18.96
N CYS A 70 -6.49 16.13 -18.14
CA CYS A 70 -7.42 15.02 -18.37
C CYS A 70 -8.77 15.20 -17.66
N LYS A 71 -8.82 16.00 -16.58
CA LYS A 71 -9.99 16.20 -15.71
C LYS A 71 -10.56 14.91 -15.11
N GLN A 72 -9.75 13.85 -15.04
CA GLN A 72 -10.14 12.53 -14.55
C GLN A 72 -9.32 12.05 -13.35
N ALA A 73 -8.19 12.69 -13.05
CA ALA A 73 -7.37 12.42 -11.87
C ALA A 73 -7.50 13.57 -10.87
N TYR A 74 -7.46 13.25 -9.58
CA TYR A 74 -7.76 14.14 -8.46
C TYR A 74 -6.70 13.98 -7.37
N TYR A 75 -6.20 15.11 -6.86
CA TYR A 75 -5.06 15.13 -5.95
C TYR A 75 -5.30 16.02 -4.74
N CYS A 76 -4.64 15.71 -3.63
CA CYS A 76 -4.65 16.55 -2.43
C CYS A 76 -4.16 17.97 -2.72
N ASN A 77 -3.09 18.07 -3.53
CA ASN A 77 -2.35 19.29 -3.85
C ASN A 77 -1.32 18.98 -4.97
N ALA A 78 -0.53 19.98 -5.37
CA ALA A 78 0.51 19.86 -6.39
C ALA A 78 1.70 18.94 -6.03
N GLN A 79 1.83 18.48 -4.77
CA GLN A 79 2.85 17.48 -4.40
C GLN A 79 2.36 16.06 -4.68
N CYS A 80 1.05 15.83 -4.60
CA CYS A 80 0.44 14.55 -4.97
C CYS A 80 0.20 14.43 -6.48
N GLN A 81 0.06 15.54 -7.19
CA GLN A 81 -0.12 15.58 -8.64
C GLN A 81 1.22 15.42 -9.36
#